data_AF-A0A4Z0V4U2-F1
#
_entry.id   AF-A0A4Z0V4U2-F1
#
_cell.length_a   1.000
_cell.length_b   1.000
_cell.length_c   1.000
_cell.angle_alpha   90.00
_cell.angle_beta   90.00
_cell.angle_gamma   90.00
#
_symmetry.space_group_name_H-M   'P 1'
#
loop_
_entity.id
_entity.type
_entity.pdbx_description
1 polymer ?
#
loop_
_entity_poly.entity_id
_entity_poly.type
_entity_poly.pdbx_seq_one_letter_code
_entity_poly.pdbx_strand_id
1 'polypeptide(L)' 'MSTQHKIRFIFLAALWLLLCYMVIASQPFTLWVLFVIVASGTVVWAPLYKKYIKNGKGKDER' A
#
# COMPACT_ATOMS: atom_id res chain seq x y z
N MET A 1 2.64 17.84 7.64
CA MET A 1 1.53 17.46 6.74
C MET A 1 0.61 16.49 7.47
N SER A 2 -0.63 16.92 7.67
CA SER A 2 -1.65 16.40 8.58
C SER A 2 -1.81 14.88 8.54
N THR A 3 -1.86 14.27 9.74
CA THR A 3 -2.12 12.84 10.00
C THR A 3 -3.27 12.27 9.17
N GLN A 4 -4.23 13.12 8.80
CA GLN A 4 -5.38 12.81 7.97
C GLN A 4 -5.05 12.26 6.57
N HIS A 5 -3.96 12.72 5.94
CA HIS A 5 -3.51 12.14 4.67
C HIS A 5 -2.98 10.72 4.87
N LYS A 6 -2.36 10.44 6.01
CA LYS A 6 -1.79 9.12 6.35
C LYS A 6 -2.88 8.05 6.45
N ILE A 7 -3.99 8.39 7.12
CA ILE A 7 -5.10 7.47 7.36
C ILE A 7 -5.82 7.17 6.04
N ARG A 8 -6.06 8.19 5.20
CA ARG A 8 -6.68 8.01 3.87
C ARG A 8 -5.87 7.08 2.97
N PHE A 9 -4.54 7.21 2.97
CA PHE A 9 -3.67 6.33 2.19
C PHE A 9 -3.69 4.87 2.69
N ILE A 10 -3.68 4.66 4.00
CA ILE A 10 -3.78 3.30 4.58
C ILE A 10 -5.15 2.69 4.29
N PHE A 11 -6.22 3.48 4.37
CA PHE A 11 -7.57 3.03 4.04
C PHE A 11 -7.68 2.63 2.56
N LEU A 12 -7.10 3.43 1.66
CA LEU A 12 -7.07 3.12 0.23
C LEU A 12 -6.27 1.84 -0.06
N ALA A 13 -5.15 1.63 0.65
CA ALA A 13 -4.35 0.41 0.56
C ALA A 13 -5.12 -0.83 1.01
N ALA A 14 -5.83 -0.74 2.14
CA ALA A 14 -6.64 -1.84 2.67
C ALA A 14 -7.81 -2.18 1.75
N LEU A 15 -8.53 -1.16 1.26
CA LEU A 15 -9.62 -1.34 0.31
C LEU A 15 -9.12 -1.97 -1.00
N TRP A 16 -7.95 -1.55 -1.48
CA TRP A 16 -7.33 -2.10 -2.68
C TRP A 16 -6.91 -3.57 -2.52
N LEU A 17 -6.34 -3.95 -1.37
CA LEU A 17 -6.01 -5.35 -1.06
C LEU A 17 -7.26 -6.24 -1.09
N LEU A 18 -8.36 -5.73 -0.55
CA LEU A 18 -9.65 -6.42 -0.53
C LEU A 18 -10.19 -6.61 -1.95
N LEU A 19 -10.12 -5.57 -2.79
CA LEU A 19 -10.45 -5.68 -4.21
C LEU A 19 -9.56 -6.68 -4.95
N CYS A 20 -8.23 -6.63 -4.75
CA CYS A 20 -7.32 -7.59 -5.36
C CYS A 20 -7.67 -9.02 -4.95
N TYR A 21 -7.98 -9.26 -3.68
CA TYR A 21 -8.39 -10.57 -3.21
C TYR A 21 -9.68 -11.06 -3.91
N MET A 22 -10.69 -10.20 -4.05
CA MET A 22 -11.91 -10.54 -4.80
C MET A 22 -11.63 -10.82 -6.29
N VAL A 23 -10.80 -9.99 -6.94
CA VAL A 23 -10.44 -10.17 -8.35
C VAL A 23 -9.71 -11.50 -8.56
N ILE A 24 -8.77 -11.83 -7.67
CA ILE A 24 -8.04 -13.10 -7.70
C ILE A 24 -8.98 -14.29 -7.47
N ALA A 25 -9.95 -14.17 -6.58
CA ALA A 25 -10.93 -15.23 -6.32
C ALA A 25 -11.90 -15.44 -7.49
N SER A 26 -12.19 -14.39 -8.26
CA SER A 26 -13.14 -14.45 -9.39
C SER A 26 -12.49 -14.65 -10.77
N GLN A 27 -11.21 -14.37 -10.97
CA GLN A 27 -10.55 -14.48 -12.28
C GLN A 27 -9.39 -15.50 -12.29
N PRO A 28 -9.14 -16.14 -13.45
CA PRO A 28 -7.96 -16.98 -13.63
C PRO A 28 -6.68 -16.13 -13.52
N PHE A 29 -5.74 -16.58 -12.69
CA PHE A 29 -4.42 -15.97 -12.48
C PHE A 29 -3.65 -15.83 -13.79
N THR A 30 -3.82 -14.67 -14.44
CA THR A 30 -3.04 -14.27 -15.61
C THR A 30 -1.78 -13.55 -15.14
N LEU A 31 -0.63 -13.80 -15.80
CA LEU A 31 0.64 -13.09 -15.53
C LEU A 31 0.49 -11.57 -15.49
N TRP A 32 -0.43 -11.03 -16.29
CA TRP A 32 -0.80 -9.62 -16.31
C TRP A 32 -1.45 -9.15 -15.00
N VAL A 33 -2.36 -9.94 -14.42
CA VAL A 33 -3.00 -9.62 -13.13
C VAL A 33 -1.94 -9.59 -12.03
N LEU A 34 -1.02 -10.58 -12.02
CA LEU A 34 0.10 -10.60 -11.08
C LEU A 34 0.97 -9.34 -11.23
N PHE A 35 1.30 -8.96 -12.46
CA PHE A 35 2.10 -7.76 -12.74
C PHE A 35 1.41 -6.48 -12.24
N VAL A 36 0.11 -6.34 -12.49
CA VAL A 36 -0.68 -5.19 -12.03
C VAL A 36 -0.78 -5.14 -10.50
N ILE A 37 -0.94 -6.28 -9.84
CA ILE A 37 -0.96 -6.38 -8.37
C ILE A 37 0.39 -5.93 -7.81
N VAL A 38 1.51 -6.41 -8.34
CA VAL A 38 2.85 -6.03 -7.86
C VAL A 38 3.14 -4.55 -8.08
N ALA A 39 2.79 -4.02 -9.26
CA ALA A 39 2.96 -2.60 -9.59
C ALA A 39 2.12 -1.71 -8.65
N SER A 40 0.85 -2.05 -8.44
CA SER A 40 -0.03 -1.29 -7.56
C SER A 40 0.36 -1.42 -6.09
N GLY A 41 0.80 -2.61 -5.65
CA GLY A 41 1.40 -2.83 -4.34
C GLY A 41 2.62 -1.95 -4.10
N THR A 42 3.45 -1.76 -5.13
CA THR A 42 4.63 -0.88 -5.07
C THR A 42 4.24 0.60 -4.95
N VAL A 43 3.22 1.06 -5.67
CA VAL A 43 2.71 2.45 -5.59
C VAL A 43 2.16 2.75 -4.19
N VAL A 44 1.49 1.79 -3.56
CA VAL A 44 1.00 1.89 -2.17
C VAL A 44 2.15 1.81 -1.16
N TRP A 45 3.16 0.98 -1.45
CA TRP A 45 4.34 0.83 -0.61
C TRP A 45 5.23 2.09 -0.61
N ALA A 46 5.32 2.82 -1.72
CA ALA A 46 6.14 4.02 -1.85
C ALA A 46 5.88 5.12 -0.78
N PRO A 47 4.63 5.59 -0.53
CA PRO A 47 4.35 6.57 0.51
C PRO A 47 4.52 6.00 1.93
N LEU A 48 4.29 4.69 2.13
CA LEU A 48 4.50 4.01 3.41
C LEU A 48 6.00 3.89 3.74
N TYR A 49 6.81 3.42 2.80
CA TYR A 49 8.24 3.23 2.95
C TYR A 49 8.97 4.55 3.22
N LYS A 50 8.67 5.59 2.43
CA LYS A 50 9.22 6.93 2.63
C LYS A 50 8.88 7.50 4.02
N LYS A 51 7.73 7.11 4.57
CA LYS A 51 7.28 7.54 5.91
C LYS A 51 7.86 6.70 7.04
N TYR A 52 8.06 5.40 6.84
CA TYR A 52 8.72 4.53 7.82
C TYR A 52 10.18 4.94 8.01
N ILE A 53 10.91 5.18 6.91
CA ILE A 53 12.28 5.71 6.94
C ILE A 53 12.36 7.10 7.59
N LYS A 54 11.39 7.98 7.32
CA LYS A 54 11.40 9.34 7.89
C LYS A 54 10.99 9.39 9.37
N ASN A 55 10.16 8.44 9.83
CA ASN A 55 9.77 8.34 11.24
C ASN A 55 10.74 7.52 12.10
N GLY A 56 11.59 6.67 11.50
CA GLY A 56 12.64 5.94 12.21
C GLY A 56 13.78 6.84 12.72
N LYS A 57 13.99 8.02 12.12
CA LYS A 57 15.02 8.99 12.55
C LYS A 57 14.59 9.96 13.66
N GLY A 58 13.40 9.81 14.24
CA GLY A 58 12.86 10.80 15.19
C GLY A 58 12.27 10.23 16.48
N LYS A 59 12.52 8.97 16.81
CA LYS A 59 11.98 8.32 18.02
C LYS A 59 13.02 7.59 18.87
N ASP A 60 14.31 7.82 18.64
CA ASP A 60 15.38 7.28 19.48
C ASP A 60 16.05 8.36 20.36
N GLU A 61 15.64 9.63 20.26
CA GLU A 61 16.21 10.69 21.08
C GLU A 61 15.14 11.73 21.47
N ARG A 62 14.23 11.33 22.37
CA ARG A 62 13.71 12.13 23.50
C ARG A 62 12.57 11.43 24.23
#